data_AF-A0A7S2MK81-F1
#
_entry.id   AF-A0A7S2MK81-F1
#
_cell.length_a   1.000
_cell.length_b   1.000
_cell.length_c   1.000
_cell.angle_alpha   90.00
_cell.angle_beta   90.00
_cell.angle_gamma   90.00
#
_symmetry.space_group_name_H-M   'P 1'
#
loop_
_entity.id
_entity.type
_entity.pdbx_description
1 polymer ?
#
loop_
_entity_poly.entity_id
_entity_poly.type
_entity_poly.pdbx_seq_one_letter_code
_entity_poly.pdbx_strand_id
1 'polypeptide(L)'
;STPQQLHLKPLQLGQELKFLLRSVPTSHIACEPAASLDDVEQAIKRCDPSLILFSGHSFAGSLAFELPNGKIELPPPDLFIEKLQVTTRLQCCFLNGCLTGELGGQIVQTLPHLKVICWSTVAEDA
;
A
#
# COMPACT_ATOMS: atom_id res chain seq x y z
N SER A 1 34.43 8.91 -4.00
CA SER A 1 33.26 8.97 -4.89
C SER A 1 32.07 9.46 -4.10
N THR A 2 31.52 10.62 -4.45
CA THR A 2 30.35 11.23 -3.81
C THR A 2 29.12 10.35 -4.07
N PRO A 3 28.25 10.08 -3.08
CA PRO A 3 27.04 9.29 -3.31
C PRO A 3 26.15 10.00 -4.34
N GLN A 4 25.86 9.32 -5.46
CA GLN A 4 24.88 9.80 -6.43
C GLN A 4 23.50 9.77 -5.77
N GLN A 5 22.96 10.95 -5.47
CA GLN A 5 21.54 11.11 -5.16
C GLN A 5 20.73 10.73 -6.41
N LEU A 6 20.16 9.52 -6.40
CA LEU A 6 19.15 9.09 -7.35
C LEU A 6 17.92 10.00 -7.17
N HIS A 7 17.75 10.96 -8.08
CA HIS A 7 16.51 11.73 -8.18
C HIS A 7 15.46 10.86 -8.88
N LEU A 8 14.79 10.01 -8.09
CA LEU A 8 13.68 9.18 -8.56
C LEU A 8 12.47 10.08 -8.81
N LYS A 9 11.88 10.01 -10.01
CA LYS A 9 10.62 10.71 -10.29
C LYS A 9 9.50 9.98 -9.55
N PRO A 10 8.48 10.67 -9.01
CA PRO A 10 7.35 10.00 -8.39
C PRO A 10 6.57 9.20 -9.43
N LEU A 11 6.32 7.91 -9.17
CA LEU A 11 5.56 6.99 -10.02
C LEU A 11 4.35 7.69 -10.68
N GLN A 12 4.30 7.69 -12.01
CA GLN A 12 3.28 8.41 -12.80
C GLN A 12 1.85 8.02 -12.38
N LEU A 13 1.57 6.74 -12.15
CA LEU A 13 0.28 6.28 -11.66
C LEU A 13 0.01 6.72 -10.21
N GLY A 14 1.04 6.86 -9.37
CA GLY A 14 0.88 7.47 -8.05
C GLY A 14 0.45 8.95 -8.15
N GLN A 15 0.91 9.68 -9.16
CA GLN A 15 0.47 11.04 -9.44
C GLN A 15 -0.95 11.08 -9.99
N GLU A 16 -1.30 10.16 -10.91
CA GLU A 16 -2.64 10.03 -11.46
C GLU A 16 -3.66 9.62 -10.39
N LEU A 17 -3.30 8.72 -9.48
CA LEU A 17 -4.13 8.35 -8.32
C LEU A 17 -4.32 9.53 -7.38
N LYS A 18 -3.24 10.29 -7.07
CA LYS A 18 -3.36 11.54 -6.31
C LYS A 18 -4.29 12.54 -7.01
N PHE A 19 -4.21 12.64 -8.33
CA PHE A 19 -5.08 13.51 -9.11
C PHE A 19 -6.54 13.04 -9.08
N LEU A 20 -6.79 11.75 -9.23
CA LEU A 20 -8.12 11.15 -9.12
C LEU A 20 -8.71 11.36 -7.73
N LEU A 21 -7.91 11.20 -6.67
CA LEU A 21 -8.32 11.45 -5.29
C LEU A 21 -8.69 12.93 -5.06
N ARG A 22 -8.15 13.89 -5.82
CA ARG A 22 -8.61 15.30 -5.73
C ARG A 22 -10.05 15.51 -6.19
N SER A 23 -10.61 14.58 -6.97
CA SER A 23 -12.01 14.64 -7.39
C SER A 23 -12.97 14.05 -6.35
N VAL A 24 -12.45 13.35 -5.35
CA VAL A 24 -13.24 12.76 -4.26
C VAL A 24 -13.41 13.81 -3.15
N PRO A 25 -14.62 14.00 -2.57
CA PRO A 25 -14.81 14.89 -1.43
C PRO A 25 -13.85 14.54 -0.30
N THR A 26 -13.21 15.55 0.32
CA THR A 26 -12.23 15.35 1.38
C THR A 26 -12.81 14.60 2.59
N SER A 27 -14.12 14.71 2.84
CA SER A 27 -14.83 13.94 3.86
C SER A 27 -14.82 12.43 3.64
N HIS A 28 -14.49 11.97 2.43
CA HIS A 28 -14.41 10.55 2.07
C HIS A 28 -12.96 10.06 1.91
N ILE A 29 -11.98 10.92 2.20
CA ILE A 29 -10.56 10.58 2.08
C ILE A 29 -9.92 10.71 3.47
N ALA A 30 -9.32 9.62 3.93
CA ALA A 30 -8.42 9.63 5.07
C ALA A 30 -7.00 9.35 4.58
N CYS A 31 -6.03 10.10 5.09
CA CYS A 31 -4.61 9.81 4.91
C CYS A 31 -4.06 9.48 6.28
N GLU A 32 -3.70 8.23 6.47
CA GLU A 32 -3.36 7.67 7.78
C GLU A 32 -1.92 7.14 7.77
N PRO A 33 -1.23 7.15 8.93
CA PRO A 33 0.04 6.47 9.07
C PRO A 33 -0.08 4.98 8.71
N ALA A 34 0.98 4.43 8.15
CA ALA A 34 1.12 3.00 7.88
C ALA A 34 2.58 2.61 8.09
N ALA A 35 3.14 2.92 9.27
CA ALA A 35 4.52 2.61 9.65
C ALA A 35 4.64 1.26 10.37
N SER A 36 3.52 0.58 10.61
CA SER A 36 3.41 -0.73 11.24
C SER A 36 2.08 -1.40 10.87
N LEU A 37 1.96 -2.71 11.13
CA LEU A 37 0.69 -3.42 10.98
C LEU A 37 -0.40 -2.91 11.93
N ASP A 38 -0.03 -2.43 13.12
CA ASP A 38 -0.99 -1.85 14.07
C ASP A 38 -1.57 -0.55 13.51
N ASP A 39 -0.75 0.32 12.90
CA ASP A 39 -1.25 1.53 12.25
C ASP A 39 -2.29 1.22 11.17
N VAL A 40 -2.03 0.19 10.35
CA VAL A 40 -2.96 -0.28 9.32
C VAL A 40 -4.27 -0.74 9.94
N GLU A 41 -4.21 -1.58 10.98
CA GLU A 41 -5.40 -2.08 11.67
C GLU A 41 -6.23 -0.94 12.29
N GLN A 42 -5.58 -0.01 12.99
CA GLN A 42 -6.25 1.13 13.62
C GLN A 42 -6.88 2.06 12.58
N ALA A 43 -6.19 2.32 11.47
CA ALA A 43 -6.71 3.11 10.36
C ALA A 43 -7.96 2.47 9.76
N ILE A 44 -7.96 1.15 9.54
CA ILE A 44 -9.11 0.43 9.00
C ILE A 44 -10.30 0.50 9.98
N LYS A 45 -10.07 0.27 11.28
CA LYS A 45 -11.13 0.36 12.30
C LYS A 45 -11.74 1.75 12.38
N ARG A 46 -10.90 2.78 12.29
CA ARG A 46 -11.34 4.19 12.42
C ARG A 46 -12.08 4.67 11.18
N CYS A 47 -11.58 4.36 9.99
CA CYS A 47 -12.07 4.91 8.74
C CYS A 47 -13.12 4.02 8.05
N ASP A 48 -13.17 2.74 8.41
CA ASP A 48 -14.00 1.70 7.79
C ASP A 48 -14.03 1.79 6.25
N PRO A 49 -12.86 1.73 5.57
CA PRO A 49 -12.76 2.07 4.16
C PRO A 49 -13.36 0.99 3.23
N SER A 50 -13.93 1.41 2.11
CA SER A 50 -14.25 0.51 0.98
C SER A 50 -13.08 0.34 0.00
N LEU A 51 -12.11 1.26 0.03
CA LEU A 51 -10.91 1.28 -0.81
C LEU A 51 -9.71 1.71 0.04
N ILE A 52 -8.61 0.96 -0.04
CA ILE A 52 -7.33 1.32 0.59
C ILE A 52 -6.25 1.43 -0.48
N LEU A 53 -5.38 2.43 -0.32
CA LEU A 53 -4.20 2.63 -1.15
C LEU A 53 -2.96 2.66 -0.26
N PHE A 54 -2.11 1.66 -0.44
CA PHE A 54 -0.77 1.64 0.13
C PHE A 54 0.19 2.22 -0.89
N SER A 55 0.90 3.28 -0.51
CA SER A 55 1.95 3.89 -1.33
C SER A 55 3.25 3.86 -0.54
N GLY A 56 4.24 3.12 -1.02
CA GLY A 56 5.50 3.01 -0.31
C GLY A 56 6.53 2.19 -1.08
N HIS A 57 7.74 2.14 -0.52
CA HIS A 57 8.75 1.23 -1.02
C HIS A 57 8.32 -0.21 -0.73
N SER A 58 8.49 -1.05 -1.74
CA SER A 58 8.35 -2.50 -1.62
C SER A 58 9.74 -3.09 -1.76
N PHE A 59 10.06 -4.02 -0.87
CA PHE A 59 11.32 -4.73 -0.90
C PHE A 59 11.00 -6.22 -1.04
N ALA A 60 11.57 -6.85 -2.07
CA ALA A 60 11.30 -8.25 -2.39
C ALA A 60 9.78 -8.58 -2.48
N GLY A 61 8.98 -7.68 -3.05
CA GLY A 61 7.54 -7.87 -3.25
C GLY A 61 6.66 -7.71 -2.01
N SER A 62 7.24 -7.36 -0.85
CA SER A 62 6.51 -7.03 0.38
C SER A 62 6.48 -5.52 0.62
N LEU A 63 5.43 -5.02 1.26
CA LEU A 63 5.38 -3.62 1.72
C LEU A 63 6.40 -3.40 2.83
N ALA A 64 7.22 -2.36 2.72
CA ALA A 64 8.21 -2.02 3.72
C ALA A 64 7.64 -1.00 4.72
N PHE A 65 7.78 -1.30 6.01
CA PHE A 65 7.42 -0.40 7.11
C PHE A 65 8.68 0.24 7.68
N GLU A 66 8.70 1.57 7.73
CA GLU A 66 9.78 2.32 8.37
C GLU A 66 9.39 2.64 9.82
N LEU A 67 10.05 1.96 10.77
CA LEU A 67 9.83 2.17 12.19
C LEU A 67 10.43 3.53 12.63
N PRO A 68 9.99 4.10 13.77
CA PRO A 68 10.50 5.38 14.27
C PRO A 68 12.02 5.45 14.51
N ASN A 69 12.67 4.29 14.65
CA ASN A 69 14.12 4.17 14.80
C ASN A 69 14.89 4.07 13.46
N GLY A 70 14.20 4.24 12.32
CA GLY A 70 14.76 4.14 10.97
C GLY A 70 15.00 2.71 10.50
N LYS A 71 14.58 1.70 11.27
CA LYS A 71 14.65 0.30 10.84
C LYS A 71 13.50 0.00 9.87
N ILE A 72 13.83 -0.75 8.81
CA ILE A 72 12.83 -1.28 7.88
C ILE A 72 12.38 -2.66 8.37
N GLU A 73 11.07 -2.84 8.47
CA GLU A 73 10.41 -4.11 8.74
C GLU A 73 9.61 -4.55 7.52
N LEU A 74 9.68 -5.85 7.21
CA LEU A 74 8.90 -6.47 6.16
C LEU A 74 7.94 -7.45 6.83
N PRO A 75 6.66 -7.07 7.01
CA PRO A 75 5.69 -7.92 7.64
C PRO A 75 5.50 -9.19 6.79
N PRO A 76 5.34 -10.36 7.43
CA PRO A 76 4.83 -11.54 6.77
C PRO A 76 3.49 -11.23 6.04
N PRO A 77 3.29 -11.71 4.81
CA PRO A 77 2.08 -11.44 4.04
C PRO A 77 0.78 -11.86 4.72
N ASP A 78 0.78 -12.99 5.42
CA ASP A 78 -0.36 -13.51 6.17
C ASP A 78 -0.81 -12.55 7.28
N LEU A 79 0.14 -12.00 8.04
CA LEU A 79 -0.16 -11.01 9.08
C LEU A 79 -0.69 -9.70 8.47
N PHE A 80 -0.18 -9.30 7.31
CA PHE A 80 -0.72 -8.14 6.58
C PHE A 80 -2.16 -8.38 6.10
N ILE A 81 -2.43 -9.55 5.51
CA ILE A 81 -3.75 -9.93 5.02
C ILE A 81 -4.77 -10.00 6.16
N GLU A 82 -4.37 -10.50 7.33
CA GLU A 82 -5.22 -10.51 8.53
C GLU A 82 -5.71 -9.08 8.88
N LYS A 83 -4.86 -8.06 8.71
CA LYS A 83 -5.26 -6.68 8.99
C LYS A 83 -6.31 -6.16 8.02
N LEU A 84 -6.33 -6.65 6.78
CA LEU A 84 -7.36 -6.29 5.80
C LEU A 84 -8.73 -6.87 6.15
N GLN A 85 -8.79 -7.98 6.91
CA GLN A 85 -10.03 -8.64 7.33
C GLN A 85 -10.78 -7.91 8.45
N VAL A 86 -10.17 -6.87 9.02
CA VAL A 86 -10.72 -6.10 10.12
C VAL A 86 -12.03 -5.38 9.76
N THR A 87 -12.27 -5.16 8.45
CA THR A 87 -13.55 -4.68 7.93
C THR A 87 -14.10 -5.63 6.86
N THR A 88 -15.42 -5.77 6.82
CA THR A 88 -16.14 -6.46 5.73
C THR A 88 -16.48 -5.52 4.57
N ARG A 89 -16.26 -4.22 4.73
CA ARG A 89 -16.60 -3.19 3.75
C ARG A 89 -15.54 -3.05 2.65
N LEU A 90 -14.31 -3.50 2.90
CA LEU A 90 -13.20 -3.35 1.96
C LEU A 90 -13.47 -4.12 0.66
N GLN A 91 -13.48 -3.41 -0.47
CA GLN A 91 -13.73 -3.98 -1.80
C GLN A 91 -12.52 -3.88 -2.73
N CYS A 92 -11.60 -2.95 -2.45
CA CYS A 92 -10.43 -2.72 -3.29
C CYS A 92 -9.18 -2.37 -2.49
N CYS A 93 -8.05 -2.99 -2.83
CA CYS A 93 -6.73 -2.71 -2.28
C CYS A 93 -5.76 -2.35 -3.42
N PHE A 94 -5.19 -1.16 -3.36
CA PHE A 94 -4.11 -0.72 -4.24
C PHE A 94 -2.76 -0.88 -3.54
N LEU A 95 -1.88 -1.67 -4.13
CA LEU A 95 -0.50 -1.87 -3.69
C LEU A 95 0.42 -1.08 -4.63
N ASN A 96 0.52 0.23 -4.42
CA ASN A 96 1.39 1.09 -5.22
C ASN A 96 2.86 0.94 -4.79
N GLY A 97 3.51 -0.10 -5.34
CA GLY A 97 4.92 -0.44 -5.13
C GLY A 97 5.39 -1.52 -6.12
N CYS A 98 6.69 -1.53 -6.39
CA CYS A 98 7.39 -2.52 -7.23
C CYS A 98 7.15 -3.98 -6.81
N LEU A 99 6.96 -4.86 -7.79
CA LEU A 99 6.93 -6.33 -7.59
C LEU A 99 5.88 -6.82 -6.57
N THR A 100 4.80 -6.07 -6.34
CA THR A 100 3.71 -6.41 -5.41
C THR A 100 2.77 -7.51 -5.92
N GLY A 101 3.03 -8.05 -7.12
CA GLY A 101 2.18 -9.08 -7.75
C GLY A 101 2.03 -10.36 -6.93
N GLU A 102 3.10 -10.82 -6.25
CA GLU A 102 3.03 -12.02 -5.41
C GLU A 102 2.13 -11.81 -4.19
N LEU A 103 2.33 -10.71 -3.45
CA LEU A 103 1.47 -10.30 -2.35
C LEU A 103 0.02 -10.14 -2.80
N GLY A 104 -0.19 -9.52 -3.98
CA GLY A 104 -1.53 -9.39 -4.56
C GLY A 104 -2.21 -10.74 -4.82
N GLY A 105 -1.46 -11.71 -5.34
CA GLY A 105 -1.95 -13.08 -5.52
C GLY A 105 -2.36 -13.74 -4.20
N GLN A 106 -1.54 -13.60 -3.16
CA GLN A 106 -1.82 -14.15 -1.82
C GLN A 106 -3.05 -13.49 -1.17
N ILE A 107 -3.23 -12.18 -1.34
CA ILE A 107 -4.43 -11.47 -0.89
C ILE A 107 -5.67 -12.03 -1.59
N VAL A 108 -5.68 -12.17 -2.91
CA VAL A 108 -6.86 -12.67 -3.65
C VAL A 108 -7.17 -14.13 -3.30
N GLN A 109 -6.15 -14.96 -3.08
CA GLN A 109 -6.34 -16.34 -2.63
C GLN A 109 -7.01 -16.41 -1.25
N THR A 110 -6.65 -15.51 -0.35
CA THR A 110 -7.18 -15.49 1.03
C THR A 110 -8.51 -14.73 1.14
N LEU A 111 -8.68 -13.65 0.37
CA LEU A 111 -9.80 -12.73 0.34
C LEU A 111 -10.39 -12.64 -1.07
N PRO A 112 -11.09 -13.67 -1.56
CA PRO A 112 -11.52 -13.75 -2.96
C PRO A 112 -12.55 -12.69 -3.38
N HIS A 113 -13.17 -11.99 -2.43
CA HIS A 113 -14.05 -10.86 -2.70
C HIS A 113 -13.29 -9.55 -2.95
N LEU A 114 -12.04 -9.45 -2.49
CA LEU A 114 -11.23 -8.24 -2.53
C LEU A 114 -10.54 -8.11 -3.89
N LYS A 115 -10.80 -7.00 -4.58
CA LYS A 115 -10.06 -6.65 -5.81
C LYS A 115 -8.70 -6.08 -5.42
N VAL A 116 -7.63 -6.57 -6.04
CA VAL A 116 -6.27 -6.07 -5.77
C VAL A 116 -5.67 -5.49 -7.05
N ILE A 117 -5.13 -4.28 -6.95
CA ILE A 117 -4.39 -3.62 -8.00
C ILE A 117 -2.93 -3.55 -7.55
N CYS A 118 -2.07 -4.28 -8.25
CA CYS A 118 -0.66 -4.50 -7.92
C CYS A 118 0.23 -4.40 -9.17
N TRP A 119 1.55 -4.38 -8.97
CA TRP A 119 2.53 -4.27 -10.04
C TRP A 119 3.37 -5.54 -10.12
N SER A 120 3.43 -6.13 -11.30
CA SER A 120 4.26 -7.31 -11.59
C SER A 120 5.71 -6.98 -11.93
N THR A 121 6.02 -5.71 -12.19
CA THR A 121 7.35 -5.24 -12.57
C THR A 121 7.93 -4.34 -11.50
N VAL A 122 9.22 -4.01 -11.63
CA VAL A 122 9.70 -2.74 -11.06
C VAL A 122 8.78 -1.66 -11.62
N ALA A 123 8.23 -0.82 -10.75
CA ALA A 123 7.50 0.34 -11.22
C ALA A 123 8.56 1.24 -11.89
N GLU A 124 8.74 1.06 -13.21
CA GLU A 124 9.75 1.77 -13.97
C GLU A 124 9.34 3.24 -14.11
N ASP A 125 10.25 4.11 -13.69
CA ASP A 125 10.16 5.55 -13.86
C ASP A 125 10.31 5.87 -15.36
N ALA A 126 9.24 6.38 -16.00
CA ALA A 126 9.33 6.99 -17.33
C ALA A 126 9.81 8.46 -17.26
#